data_AF-A0A7S4R237-F1
#
_entry.id   AF-A0A7S4R237-F1
#
_cell.length_a   1.000
_cell.length_b   1.000
_cell.length_c   1.000
_cell.angle_alpha   90.00
_cell.angle_beta   90.00
_cell.angle_gamma   90.00
#
_symmetry.space_group_name_H-M   'P 1'
#
loop_
_entity.id
_entity.type
_entity.pdbx_description
1 polymer ?
#
loop_
_entity_poly.entity_id
_entity_poly.type
_entity_poly.pdbx_seq_one_letter_code
_entity_poly.pdbx_strand_id
1 'polypeptide(L)'
;SHTIQWGRDLFDGLFCRRPGQVNDNVDDVSSMSVEDFAKMILHKLGDDAALEVAAEMGEDFASFSSKEDDSDYVERVREASLRWAVNLADSLFRASIEDLLKQHPIDSVDEDGEPFWSGTRRTPKVLSYGDRDDVVIGYIVEFVRSAARLRVEMYLPPSLSQEGEASKISVQDAVSALESNGSASSNGQEQLGSDENSDDPDNAAAADSTPNVLSEVMGRLDSAKKNCANHESLNVVEFEKDDESNGHVAFVSAASNLRALCYGIAPVDAMETRRVAGRIVPAMITTTAFVSALSCMELLKMLMGLPLRDHRNAFVNLALPFFAFTAPLPAEEMAGLNGQTYTLWDRIVVKEGKKGKTLDDGEVGGMTLKKFIKKVSRKAAGDGETPEISTVSYGPYMIYANFLHGDDDEILNRPVLDLVKEAITSGDDEMFDLMGGDYGDEQGDDVGGAAAELTSEQIEEVNDLDRRSFLDLSVIVEDIETGEEFELPPVRLIK
;
A
#
# COMPACT_ATOMS: atom_id res chain seq x y z
N SER A 1 11.18 -14.64 12.00
CA SER A 1 10.91 -13.47 11.14
C SER A 1 9.73 -13.72 10.21
N HIS A 2 9.81 -14.65 9.24
CA HIS A 2 8.70 -14.89 8.29
C HIS A 2 7.34 -15.16 8.96
N THR A 3 7.30 -16.03 9.98
CA THR A 3 6.05 -16.34 10.70
C THR A 3 5.53 -15.16 11.53
N ILE A 4 6.43 -14.29 12.01
CA ILE A 4 6.07 -13.07 12.76
C ILE A 4 5.48 -12.02 11.82
N GLN A 5 6.10 -11.83 10.64
CA GLN A 5 5.54 -10.95 9.62
C GLN A 5 4.17 -11.45 9.17
N TRP A 6 4.02 -12.75 8.89
CA TRP A 6 2.72 -13.35 8.59
C TRP A 6 1.69 -13.12 9.71
N GLY A 7 2.08 -13.27 10.98
CA GLY A 7 1.19 -12.99 12.11
C GLY A 7 0.81 -11.51 12.22
N ARG A 8 1.71 -10.60 11.85
CA ARG A 8 1.46 -9.15 11.78
C ARG A 8 0.50 -8.80 10.64
N ASP A 9 0.70 -9.39 9.47
CA ASP A 9 -0.16 -9.22 8.30
C ASP A 9 -1.55 -9.81 8.56
N LEU A 10 -1.64 -10.95 9.26
CA LEU A 10 -2.90 -11.53 9.70
C LEU A 10 -3.65 -10.59 10.66
N PHE A 11 -2.93 -9.96 11.61
CA PHE A 11 -3.54 -8.96 12.49
C PHE A 11 -4.09 -7.78 11.69
N ASP A 12 -3.29 -7.22 10.77
CA ASP A 12 -3.71 -6.08 9.95
C ASP A 12 -4.90 -6.45 9.06
N GLY A 13 -4.89 -7.65 8.45
CA GLY A 13 -6.00 -8.14 7.64
C GLY A 13 -7.30 -8.22 8.44
N LEU A 14 -7.25 -8.86 9.62
CA LEU A 14 -8.44 -9.17 10.41
C LEU A 14 -9.02 -7.98 11.17
N PHE A 15 -8.16 -7.13 11.75
CA PHE A 15 -8.59 -6.12 12.72
C PHE A 15 -8.37 -4.67 12.26
N CYS A 16 -7.70 -4.46 11.13
CA CYS A 16 -7.51 -3.13 10.55
C CYS A 16 -8.19 -3.01 9.17
N ARG A 17 -7.79 -3.84 8.21
CA ARG A 17 -8.30 -3.81 6.83
C ARG A 17 -9.78 -4.16 6.77
N ARG A 18 -10.20 -5.30 7.33
CA ARG A 18 -11.60 -5.75 7.28
C ARG A 18 -12.58 -4.73 7.90
N PRO A 19 -12.38 -4.22 9.12
CA PRO A 19 -13.28 -3.21 9.67
C PRO A 19 -13.23 -1.88 8.90
N GLY A 20 -12.06 -1.45 8.41
CA GLY A 20 -11.95 -0.28 7.54
C GLY A 20 -12.77 -0.46 6.26
N GLN A 21 -12.64 -1.62 5.61
CA GLN A 21 -13.39 -1.98 4.41
C GLN A 21 -14.91 -1.98 4.64
N VAL A 22 -15.39 -2.48 5.78
CA VAL A 22 -16.82 -2.38 6.15
C VAL A 22 -17.25 -0.91 6.28
N ASN A 23 -16.45 -0.11 6.97
CA ASN A 23 -16.74 1.31 7.20
C ASN A 23 -16.74 2.12 5.91
N ASP A 24 -15.81 1.86 5.00
CA ASP A 24 -15.69 2.59 3.73
C ASP A 24 -16.82 2.24 2.76
N ASN A 25 -17.38 1.03 2.85
CA ASN A 25 -18.38 0.53 1.90
C ASN A 25 -19.81 0.51 2.46
N VAL A 26 -20.06 0.93 3.70
CA VAL A 26 -21.41 0.86 4.30
C VAL A 26 -22.44 1.68 3.52
N ASP A 27 -22.05 2.86 3.03
CA ASP A 27 -22.93 3.75 2.26
C ASP A 27 -23.22 3.17 0.87
N ASP A 28 -22.21 2.65 0.18
CA ASP A 28 -22.35 2.00 -1.12
C ASP A 28 -23.21 0.73 -1.03
N VAL A 29 -22.92 -0.13 -0.04
CA VAL A 29 -23.69 -1.36 0.23
C VAL A 29 -25.12 -1.02 0.61
N SER A 30 -25.38 0.08 1.31
CA SER A 30 -26.75 0.47 1.69
C SER A 30 -27.54 1.10 0.53
N SER A 31 -26.90 1.92 -0.30
CA SER A 31 -27.56 2.72 -1.35
C SER A 31 -27.70 2.00 -2.69
N MET A 32 -26.74 1.15 -3.08
CA MET A 32 -26.72 0.46 -4.39
C MET A 32 -27.48 -0.87 -4.37
N SER A 33 -27.81 -1.43 -5.54
CA SER A 33 -28.26 -2.83 -5.60
C SER A 33 -27.08 -3.78 -5.35
N VAL A 34 -27.35 -5.01 -4.87
CA VAL A 34 -26.29 -6.02 -4.64
C VAL A 34 -25.54 -6.33 -5.94
N GLU A 35 -26.24 -6.32 -7.07
CA GLU A 35 -25.66 -6.55 -8.39
C GLU A 35 -24.73 -5.42 -8.81
N ASP A 36 -25.13 -4.16 -8.62
CA ASP A 36 -24.30 -3.00 -9.00
C ASP A 36 -23.06 -2.89 -8.11
N PHE A 37 -23.20 -3.15 -6.81
CA PHE A 37 -22.07 -3.19 -5.88
C PHE A 37 -21.11 -4.35 -6.22
N ALA A 38 -21.63 -5.54 -6.55
CA ALA A 38 -20.83 -6.68 -6.98
C ALA A 38 -20.03 -6.38 -8.27
N LYS A 39 -20.65 -5.73 -9.27
CA LYS A 39 -19.95 -5.30 -10.50
C LYS A 39 -18.86 -4.27 -10.21
N MET A 40 -19.12 -3.33 -9.30
CA MET A 40 -18.13 -2.32 -8.92
C MET A 40 -16.89 -2.96 -8.29
N ILE A 41 -17.06 -3.87 -7.32
CA ILE A 41 -15.91 -4.51 -6.66
C ILE A 41 -15.15 -5.44 -7.61
N LEU A 42 -15.85 -6.13 -8.52
CA LEU A 42 -15.21 -6.94 -9.56
C LEU A 42 -14.36 -6.10 -10.51
N HIS A 43 -14.88 -4.95 -10.96
CA HIS A 43 -14.14 -4.03 -11.82
C HIS A 43 -12.91 -3.44 -11.11
N LYS A 44 -13.01 -3.13 -9.81
CA LYS A 44 -11.92 -2.51 -9.04
C LYS A 44 -10.82 -3.51 -8.63
N LEU A 45 -11.18 -4.74 -8.28
CA LEU A 45 -10.28 -5.67 -7.58
C LEU A 45 -9.93 -6.92 -8.41
N GLY A 46 -10.71 -7.24 -9.44
CA GLY A 46 -10.66 -8.51 -10.15
C GLY A 46 -11.36 -9.65 -9.39
N ASP A 47 -11.48 -10.80 -10.04
CA ASP A 47 -12.38 -11.90 -9.64
C ASP A 47 -12.05 -12.51 -8.26
N ASP A 48 -10.81 -12.96 -8.06
CA ASP A 48 -10.40 -13.65 -6.82
C ASP A 48 -10.48 -12.73 -5.59
N ALA A 49 -9.99 -11.50 -5.72
CA ALA A 49 -10.01 -10.52 -4.64
C ALA A 49 -11.45 -10.05 -4.31
N ALA A 50 -12.31 -9.91 -5.32
CA ALA A 50 -13.72 -9.57 -5.11
C ALA A 50 -14.46 -10.68 -4.34
N LEU A 51 -14.18 -11.96 -4.64
CA LEU A 51 -14.76 -13.09 -3.92
C LEU A 51 -14.35 -13.12 -2.44
N GLU A 52 -13.08 -12.84 -2.15
CA GLU A 52 -12.57 -12.76 -0.78
C GLU A 52 -13.23 -11.59 -0.04
N VAL A 53 -13.19 -10.38 -0.61
CA VAL A 53 -13.81 -9.16 -0.06
C VAL A 53 -15.30 -9.36 0.21
N ALA A 54 -16.02 -10.01 -0.69
CA ALA A 54 -17.44 -10.29 -0.54
C ALA A 54 -17.73 -11.28 0.60
N ALA A 55 -16.89 -12.32 0.77
CA ALA A 55 -17.02 -13.25 1.89
C ALA A 55 -16.75 -12.56 3.24
N GLU A 56 -15.72 -11.72 3.30
CA GLU A 56 -15.35 -10.97 4.50
C GLU A 56 -16.44 -9.97 4.90
N MET A 57 -16.91 -9.14 3.95
CA MET A 57 -18.03 -8.23 4.19
C MET A 57 -19.30 -9.00 4.60
N GLY A 58 -19.58 -10.13 3.94
CA GLY A 58 -20.71 -10.99 4.26
C GLY A 58 -20.67 -11.51 5.70
N GLU A 59 -19.48 -11.85 6.21
CA GLU A 59 -19.29 -12.26 7.60
C GLU A 59 -19.39 -11.08 8.58
N ASP A 60 -18.75 -9.95 8.24
CA ASP A 60 -18.57 -8.85 9.18
C ASP A 60 -19.83 -8.01 9.37
N PHE A 61 -20.57 -7.71 8.30
CA PHE A 61 -21.87 -7.03 8.39
C PHE A 61 -22.95 -7.92 9.01
N ALA A 62 -22.87 -9.24 8.85
CA ALA A 62 -23.94 -10.15 9.28
C ALA A 62 -23.96 -10.43 10.78
N SER A 63 -22.87 -10.11 11.49
CA SER A 63 -22.67 -10.72 12.80
C SER A 63 -23.50 -10.08 13.91
N PHE A 64 -23.74 -8.75 13.91
CA PHE A 64 -24.49 -8.11 15.01
C PHE A 64 -25.26 -6.86 14.58
N SER A 65 -26.59 -6.90 14.59
CA SER A 65 -27.44 -5.70 14.46
C SER A 65 -27.84 -5.20 15.86
N SER A 66 -27.50 -3.94 16.15
CA SER A 66 -27.81 -3.28 17.41
C SER A 66 -29.30 -2.93 17.52
N LYS A 67 -29.97 -3.46 18.54
CA LYS A 67 -31.18 -2.84 19.09
C LYS A 67 -31.07 -2.81 20.61
N GLU A 68 -30.94 -1.58 21.12
CA GLU A 68 -31.13 -1.10 22.50
C GLU A 68 -30.21 -1.71 23.58
N ASP A 69 -29.70 -0.84 24.47
CA ASP A 69 -28.90 -1.12 25.68
C ASP A 69 -29.09 -2.52 26.27
N ASP A 70 -28.16 -3.45 26.04
CA ASP A 70 -28.29 -4.79 26.62
C ASP A 70 -26.96 -5.49 26.91
N SER A 71 -26.80 -5.97 28.14
CA SER A 71 -25.76 -6.93 28.52
C SER A 71 -25.78 -8.17 27.62
N ASP A 72 -26.94 -8.48 27.04
CA ASP A 72 -27.13 -9.56 26.06
C ASP A 72 -26.40 -9.31 24.73
N TYR A 73 -26.17 -8.05 24.33
CA TYR A 73 -25.38 -7.74 23.13
C TYR A 73 -23.91 -8.13 23.32
N VAL A 74 -23.31 -7.71 24.44
CA VAL A 74 -21.89 -7.99 24.74
C VAL A 74 -21.65 -9.50 24.83
N GLU A 75 -22.53 -10.25 25.50
CA GLU A 75 -22.41 -11.71 25.60
C GLU A 75 -22.58 -12.41 24.24
N ARG A 76 -23.51 -11.96 23.39
CA ARG A 76 -23.64 -12.51 22.01
C ARG A 76 -22.40 -12.24 21.17
N VAL A 77 -21.84 -11.03 21.23
CA VAL A 77 -20.58 -10.68 20.55
C VAL A 77 -19.43 -11.54 21.07
N ARG A 78 -19.36 -11.73 22.39
CA ARG A 78 -18.35 -12.58 23.05
C ARG A 78 -18.42 -14.03 22.56
N GLU A 79 -19.61 -14.66 22.61
CA GLU A 79 -19.80 -16.05 22.22
C GLU A 79 -19.51 -16.29 20.73
N ALA A 80 -20.01 -15.40 19.87
CA ALA A 80 -19.76 -15.48 18.43
C ALA A 80 -18.28 -15.23 18.09
N SER A 81 -17.62 -14.28 18.77
CA SER A 81 -16.18 -14.03 18.60
C SER A 81 -15.33 -15.23 19.03
N LEU A 82 -15.70 -15.90 20.13
CA LEU A 82 -15.05 -17.15 20.57
C LEU A 82 -15.21 -18.26 19.54
N ARG A 83 -16.43 -18.49 19.04
CA ARG A 83 -16.69 -19.51 18.02
C ARG A 83 -15.91 -19.23 16.73
N TRP A 84 -15.89 -17.97 16.31
CA TRP A 84 -15.08 -17.54 15.17
C TRP A 84 -13.60 -17.80 15.38
N ALA A 85 -13.06 -17.42 16.53
CA ALA A 85 -11.63 -17.57 16.80
C ALA A 85 -11.21 -19.05 16.78
N VAL A 86 -12.08 -19.95 17.25
CA VAL A 86 -11.88 -21.41 17.13
C VAL A 86 -11.89 -21.85 15.66
N ASN A 87 -12.86 -21.41 14.87
CA ASN A 87 -12.94 -21.77 13.44
C ASN A 87 -11.76 -21.19 12.64
N LEU A 88 -11.32 -19.98 12.96
CA LEU A 88 -10.15 -19.34 12.37
C LEU A 88 -8.88 -20.14 12.71
N ALA A 89 -8.72 -20.59 13.97
CA ALA A 89 -7.59 -21.42 14.35
C ALA A 89 -7.57 -22.74 13.57
N ASP A 90 -8.73 -23.41 13.44
CA ASP A 90 -8.85 -24.64 12.65
C ASP A 90 -8.54 -24.41 11.17
N SER A 91 -9.09 -23.34 10.58
CA SER A 91 -8.85 -22.97 9.19
C SER A 91 -7.36 -22.73 8.91
N LEU A 92 -6.68 -21.95 9.75
CA LEU A 92 -5.30 -21.52 9.51
C LEU A 92 -4.26 -22.61 9.80
N PHE A 93 -4.44 -23.37 10.89
CA PHE A 93 -3.41 -24.30 11.38
C PHE A 93 -3.71 -25.78 11.09
N ARG A 94 -4.97 -26.10 10.76
CA ARG A 94 -5.39 -27.44 10.32
C ARG A 94 -5.75 -27.47 8.84
N ALA A 95 -6.89 -26.90 8.45
CA ALA A 95 -7.47 -27.07 7.12
C ALA A 95 -6.54 -26.57 6.00
N SER A 96 -5.99 -25.36 6.12
CA SER A 96 -5.05 -24.80 5.14
C SER A 96 -3.78 -25.65 4.99
N ILE A 97 -3.29 -26.26 6.09
CA ILE A 97 -2.13 -27.14 6.06
C ILE A 97 -2.47 -28.50 5.43
N GLU A 98 -3.65 -29.03 5.72
CA GLU A 98 -4.17 -30.25 5.07
C GLU A 98 -4.33 -30.05 3.56
N ASP A 99 -4.88 -28.92 3.12
CA ASP A 99 -5.04 -28.61 1.70
C ASP A 99 -3.69 -28.43 1.00
N LEU A 100 -2.72 -27.79 1.66
CA LEU A 100 -1.35 -27.69 1.16
C LEU A 100 -0.70 -29.07 0.99
N LEU A 101 -0.91 -29.99 1.95
CA LEU A 101 -0.39 -31.36 1.87
C LEU A 101 -1.12 -32.23 0.83
N LYS A 102 -2.38 -31.93 0.51
CA LYS A 102 -3.11 -32.56 -0.61
C LYS A 102 -2.54 -32.12 -1.96
N GLN A 103 -2.26 -30.82 -2.10
CA GLN A 103 -1.67 -30.25 -3.32
C GLN A 103 -0.22 -30.72 -3.53
N HIS A 104 0.55 -30.80 -2.43
CA HIS A 104 1.94 -31.25 -2.45
C HIS A 104 2.18 -32.34 -1.40
N PRO A 105 1.89 -33.62 -1.76
CA PRO A 105 2.17 -34.77 -0.90
C PRO A 105 3.62 -34.80 -0.41
N ILE A 106 3.86 -35.46 0.72
CA ILE A 106 5.17 -35.47 1.40
C ILE A 106 6.29 -36.04 0.49
N ASP A 107 5.94 -36.97 -0.39
CA ASP A 107 6.80 -37.65 -1.34
C ASP A 107 6.78 -37.03 -2.74
N SER A 108 6.10 -35.89 -2.93
CA SER A 108 6.09 -35.17 -4.20
C SER A 108 7.49 -34.68 -4.60
N VAL A 109 7.74 -34.70 -5.90
CA VAL A 109 8.98 -34.19 -6.52
C VAL A 109 8.67 -32.96 -7.36
N ASP A 110 9.64 -32.08 -7.53
CA ASP A 110 9.56 -30.92 -8.42
C ASP A 110 9.85 -31.28 -9.89
N GLU A 111 9.85 -30.27 -10.76
CA GLU A 111 10.09 -30.43 -12.20
C GLU A 111 11.48 -30.99 -12.53
N ASP A 112 12.46 -30.82 -11.62
CA ASP A 112 13.81 -31.33 -11.74
C ASP A 112 13.95 -32.76 -11.18
N GLY A 113 12.88 -33.32 -10.60
CA GLY A 113 12.84 -34.65 -9.99
C GLY A 113 13.41 -34.71 -8.57
N GLU A 114 13.69 -33.56 -7.95
CA GLU A 114 14.14 -33.46 -6.57
C GLU A 114 12.94 -33.43 -5.60
N PRO A 115 13.09 -33.86 -4.34
CA PRO A 115 11.99 -33.79 -3.37
C PRO A 115 11.48 -32.35 -3.19
N PHE A 116 10.17 -32.15 -3.39
CA PHE A 116 9.54 -30.84 -3.30
C PHE A 116 9.77 -30.18 -1.93
N TRP A 117 9.72 -30.97 -0.86
CA TRP A 117 9.99 -30.55 0.51
C TRP A 117 11.48 -30.66 0.86
N SER A 118 12.30 -29.84 0.22
CA SER A 118 13.75 -29.79 0.46
C SER A 118 14.27 -28.35 0.64
N GLY A 119 15.47 -28.22 1.22
CA GLY A 119 16.14 -26.93 1.40
C GLY A 119 15.34 -25.94 2.24
N THR A 120 14.79 -24.91 1.58
CA THR A 120 13.98 -23.85 2.20
C THR A 120 12.51 -24.23 2.38
N ARG A 121 12.02 -25.27 1.68
CA ARG A 121 10.64 -25.77 1.76
C ARG A 121 10.56 -26.86 2.84
N ARG A 122 10.00 -26.51 3.99
CA ARG A 122 9.82 -27.43 5.12
C ARG A 122 8.47 -28.10 5.04
N THR A 123 8.43 -29.43 5.16
CA THR A 123 7.17 -30.18 5.24
C THR A 123 6.37 -29.70 6.45
N PRO A 124 5.15 -29.19 6.25
CA PRO A 124 4.33 -28.73 7.36
C PRO A 124 3.68 -29.91 8.10
N LYS A 125 3.32 -29.65 9.35
CA LYS A 125 2.57 -30.53 10.24
C LYS A 125 1.26 -29.86 10.60
N VAL A 126 0.19 -30.62 10.46
CA VAL A 126 -1.16 -30.25 10.89
C VAL A 126 -1.18 -30.17 12.41
N LEU A 127 -1.68 -29.06 12.95
CA LEU A 127 -1.86 -28.87 14.40
C LEU A 127 -3.35 -28.91 14.74
N SER A 128 -3.70 -29.53 15.87
CA SER A 128 -5.08 -29.61 16.34
C SER A 128 -5.15 -29.44 17.85
N TYR A 129 -6.26 -28.89 18.36
CA TYR A 129 -6.51 -28.82 19.81
C TYR A 129 -6.53 -30.21 20.47
N GLY A 130 -6.82 -31.28 19.71
CA GLY A 130 -6.77 -32.66 20.20
C GLY A 130 -5.35 -33.23 20.37
N ASP A 131 -4.30 -32.48 20.03
CA ASP A 131 -2.91 -32.91 20.19
C ASP A 131 -2.55 -33.08 21.68
N ARG A 132 -1.67 -34.05 21.99
CA ARG A 132 -1.20 -34.30 23.38
C ARG A 132 -0.03 -33.40 23.81
N ASP A 133 0.24 -32.34 23.06
CA ASP A 133 1.35 -31.43 23.32
C ASP A 133 0.82 -30.18 24.04
N ASP A 134 1.09 -30.10 25.35
CA ASP A 134 0.66 -29.00 26.21
C ASP A 134 1.14 -27.63 25.70
N VAL A 135 2.28 -27.59 24.99
CA VAL A 135 2.81 -26.35 24.40
C VAL A 135 1.95 -25.91 23.22
N VAL A 136 1.59 -26.84 22.32
CA VAL A 136 0.71 -26.57 21.18
C VAL A 136 -0.67 -26.13 21.68
N ILE A 137 -1.26 -26.87 22.63
CA ILE A 137 -2.55 -26.53 23.24
C ILE A 137 -2.48 -25.12 23.85
N GLY A 138 -1.43 -24.82 24.61
CA GLY A 138 -1.25 -23.50 25.22
C GLY A 138 -1.26 -22.36 24.19
N TYR A 139 -0.58 -22.54 23.05
CA TYR A 139 -0.60 -21.55 21.98
C TYR A 139 -1.95 -21.46 21.25
N ILE A 140 -2.66 -22.57 21.04
CA ILE A 140 -4.01 -22.56 20.45
C ILE A 140 -4.97 -21.79 21.36
N VAL A 141 -4.94 -22.07 22.66
CA VAL A 141 -5.79 -21.38 23.65
C VAL A 141 -5.49 -19.88 23.67
N GLU A 142 -4.21 -19.48 23.66
CA GLU A 142 -3.83 -18.07 23.63
C GLU A 142 -4.21 -17.39 22.31
N PHE A 143 -4.10 -18.09 21.17
CA PHE A 143 -4.57 -17.57 19.88
C PHE A 143 -6.08 -17.34 19.90
N VAL A 144 -6.88 -18.32 20.33
CA VAL A 144 -8.34 -18.19 20.40
C VAL A 144 -8.73 -17.05 21.34
N ARG A 145 -8.10 -16.97 22.51
CA ARG A 145 -8.35 -15.92 23.50
C ARG A 145 -8.07 -14.53 22.96
N SER A 146 -6.90 -14.33 22.36
CA SER A 146 -6.46 -13.02 21.85
C SER A 146 -7.23 -12.63 20.59
N ALA A 147 -7.50 -13.55 19.67
CA ALA A 147 -8.30 -13.32 18.48
C ALA A 147 -9.75 -12.94 18.85
N ALA A 148 -10.39 -13.72 19.74
CA ALA A 148 -11.75 -13.45 20.18
C ALA A 148 -11.85 -12.09 20.88
N ARG A 149 -10.88 -11.75 21.74
CA ARG A 149 -10.80 -10.44 22.38
C ARG A 149 -10.77 -9.30 21.37
N LEU A 150 -9.89 -9.37 20.37
CA LEU A 150 -9.74 -8.34 19.35
C LEU A 150 -10.99 -8.22 18.47
N ARG A 151 -11.63 -9.35 18.15
CA ARG A 151 -12.92 -9.33 17.43
C ARG A 151 -14.05 -8.72 18.26
N VAL A 152 -14.09 -8.97 19.57
CA VAL A 152 -15.05 -8.27 20.46
C VAL A 152 -14.78 -6.77 20.43
N GLU A 153 -13.53 -6.34 20.54
CA GLU A 153 -13.17 -4.92 20.49
C GLU A 153 -13.52 -4.24 19.16
N MET A 154 -13.48 -4.98 18.05
CA MET A 154 -13.91 -4.51 16.73
C MET A 154 -15.40 -4.18 16.67
N TYR A 155 -16.26 -4.97 17.33
CA TYR A 155 -17.71 -4.80 17.33
C TYR A 155 -18.25 -3.95 18.48
N LEU A 156 -17.50 -3.82 19.59
CA LEU A 156 -17.93 -2.98 20.70
C LEU A 156 -17.66 -1.51 20.42
N PRO A 157 -18.59 -0.60 20.74
CA PRO A 157 -18.36 0.82 20.60
C PRO A 157 -17.22 1.28 21.52
N PRO A 158 -16.48 2.36 21.15
CA PRO A 158 -15.37 2.90 21.95
C PRO A 158 -15.70 3.15 23.43
N SER A 159 -16.94 3.52 23.74
CA SER A 159 -17.42 3.74 25.11
C SER A 159 -17.43 2.47 25.98
N LEU A 160 -17.60 1.30 25.38
CA LEU A 160 -17.60 0.00 26.06
C LEU A 160 -16.24 -0.71 25.94
N SER A 161 -15.44 -0.39 24.91
CA SER A 161 -14.13 -1.00 24.69
C SER A 161 -12.97 -0.28 25.42
N GLN A 162 -13.03 1.04 25.62
CA GLN A 162 -11.93 1.81 26.27
C GLN A 162 -11.77 1.56 27.78
N GLU A 163 -12.79 1.03 28.48
CA GLU A 163 -12.66 0.57 29.87
C GLU A 163 -12.21 -0.91 30.00
N GLY A 164 -11.88 -1.56 28.88
CA GLY A 164 -11.03 -2.76 28.80
C GLY A 164 -11.53 -4.05 29.47
N GLU A 165 -12.62 -4.05 30.23
CA GLU A 165 -13.16 -5.27 30.85
C GLU A 165 -14.13 -6.04 29.96
N ALA A 166 -14.95 -5.34 29.17
CA ALA A 166 -15.98 -5.99 28.33
C ALA A 166 -15.39 -6.88 27.23
N SER A 167 -14.21 -6.52 26.68
CA SER A 167 -13.51 -7.32 25.67
C SER A 167 -12.61 -8.41 26.25
N LYS A 168 -12.40 -8.46 27.58
CA LYS A 168 -11.53 -9.48 28.19
C LYS A 168 -12.14 -10.87 28.07
N ILE A 169 -11.42 -11.72 27.35
CA ILE A 169 -11.65 -13.15 27.30
C ILE A 169 -10.72 -13.84 28.31
N SER A 170 -11.29 -14.68 29.18
CA SER A 170 -10.50 -15.48 30.11
C SER A 170 -9.95 -16.74 29.42
N VAL A 171 -8.91 -17.35 30.01
CA VAL A 171 -8.37 -18.63 29.51
C VAL A 171 -9.47 -19.71 29.53
N GLN A 172 -10.33 -19.70 30.56
CA GLN A 172 -11.40 -20.68 30.70
C GLN A 172 -12.45 -20.57 29.60
N ASP A 173 -12.76 -19.35 29.15
CA ASP A 173 -13.71 -19.14 28.05
C ASP A 173 -13.19 -19.73 26.74
N ALA A 174 -11.91 -19.48 26.43
CA ALA A 174 -11.26 -20.02 25.23
C ALA A 174 -11.20 -21.55 25.26
N VAL A 175 -10.82 -22.13 26.40
CA VAL A 175 -10.81 -23.60 26.60
C VAL A 175 -12.23 -24.18 26.42
N SER A 176 -13.24 -23.56 27.02
CA SER A 176 -14.62 -24.06 26.95
C SER A 176 -15.15 -23.99 25.51
N ALA A 177 -14.83 -22.93 24.77
CA ALA A 177 -15.18 -22.82 23.35
C ALA A 177 -14.50 -23.92 22.51
N LEU A 178 -13.22 -24.20 22.75
CA LEU A 178 -12.47 -25.26 22.07
C LEU A 178 -13.03 -26.66 22.35
N GLU A 179 -13.36 -26.97 23.61
CA GLU A 179 -13.95 -28.25 24.02
C GLU A 179 -15.35 -28.47 23.41
N SER A 180 -16.14 -27.39 23.32
CA SER A 180 -17.48 -27.44 22.72
C SER A 180 -17.44 -27.79 21.23
N ASN A 181 -16.44 -27.29 20.50
CA ASN A 181 -16.27 -27.59 19.08
C ASN A 181 -15.75 -29.02 18.84
N GLY A 182 -14.81 -29.48 19.68
CA GLY A 182 -14.28 -30.85 19.62
C GLY A 182 -15.33 -31.94 19.88
N SER A 183 -16.36 -31.63 20.68
CA SER A 183 -17.48 -32.55 20.92
C SER A 183 -18.45 -32.62 19.72
N ALA A 184 -18.64 -31.53 18.98
CA ALA A 184 -19.52 -31.47 17.82
C ALA A 184 -18.98 -32.28 16.61
N SER A 185 -17.66 -32.30 16.40
CA SER A 185 -17.04 -33.08 15.30
C SER A 185 -17.09 -34.60 15.49
N SER A 186 -17.53 -35.12 16.64
CA SER A 186 -17.63 -36.58 16.89
C SER A 186 -18.95 -37.23 16.46
N ASN A 187 -19.97 -36.45 16.05
CA ASN A 187 -21.32 -36.95 15.72
C ASN A 187 -21.83 -36.60 14.30
N GLY A 188 -20.97 -36.10 13.41
CA GLY A 188 -21.37 -35.68 12.06
C GLY A 188 -20.56 -36.37 10.96
N GLN A 189 -20.79 -37.66 10.73
CA GLN A 189 -20.55 -38.24 9.40
C GLN A 189 -21.65 -37.71 8.46
N GLU A 190 -21.47 -36.49 7.95
CA GLU A 190 -22.24 -36.04 6.79
C GLU A 190 -21.56 -36.55 5.52
N GLN A 191 -21.98 -37.76 5.17
CA GLN A 191 -22.32 -38.24 3.83
C GLN A 191 -22.01 -37.27 2.66
N LEU A 192 -20.73 -37.20 2.25
CA LEU A 192 -20.39 -36.83 0.87
C LEU A 192 -20.86 -37.97 -0.03
N GLY A 193 -21.93 -37.69 -0.79
CA GLY A 193 -22.45 -38.58 -1.82
C GLY A 193 -21.39 -38.84 -2.88
N SER A 194 -20.94 -40.09 -2.94
CA SER A 194 -20.29 -40.66 -4.12
C SER A 194 -21.34 -40.85 -5.21
N ASP A 195 -21.39 -39.93 -6.18
CA ASP A 195 -22.01 -40.23 -7.46
C ASP A 195 -20.92 -40.73 -8.41
N GLU A 196 -20.75 -42.05 -8.41
CA GLU A 196 -20.25 -42.77 -9.57
C GLU A 196 -21.27 -42.61 -10.69
N ASN A 197 -20.91 -41.95 -11.78
CA ASN A 197 -21.60 -42.19 -13.04
C ASN A 197 -20.61 -42.25 -14.19
N SER A 198 -20.73 -43.35 -14.92
CA SER A 198 -19.89 -43.85 -16.00
C SER A 198 -19.75 -42.90 -17.18
N ASP A 199 -18.53 -42.80 -17.69
CA ASP A 199 -18.19 -42.26 -19.00
C ASP A 199 -18.98 -42.96 -20.13
N ASP A 200 -19.71 -42.18 -20.93
CA ASP A 200 -20.00 -42.52 -22.33
C ASP A 200 -19.87 -41.22 -23.16
N PRO A 201 -18.94 -41.15 -24.14
CA PRO A 201 -18.62 -39.94 -24.85
C PRO A 201 -19.42 -39.89 -26.16
N ASP A 202 -20.58 -39.22 -26.18
CA ASP A 202 -21.18 -38.70 -27.41
C ASP A 202 -22.43 -37.84 -27.10
N ASN A 203 -22.22 -36.58 -26.71
CA ASN A 203 -23.14 -35.49 -27.09
C ASN A 203 -22.52 -34.11 -26.86
N ALA A 204 -21.85 -33.58 -27.89
CA ALA A 204 -21.45 -32.19 -27.97
C ALA A 204 -22.65 -31.32 -28.34
N ALA A 205 -23.27 -30.66 -27.35
CA ALA A 205 -24.14 -29.50 -27.56
C ALA A 205 -24.28 -28.66 -26.27
N ALA A 206 -23.55 -27.54 -26.22
CA ALA A 206 -23.84 -26.29 -25.52
C ALA A 206 -24.38 -26.33 -24.08
N ALA A 207 -23.47 -26.19 -23.10
CA ALA A 207 -23.67 -25.41 -21.87
C ALA A 207 -22.30 -25.17 -21.20
N ASP A 208 -21.67 -24.05 -21.54
CA ASP A 208 -20.52 -23.53 -20.79
C ASP A 208 -21.01 -23.18 -19.38
N SER A 209 -20.64 -23.99 -18.40
CA SER A 209 -21.03 -23.84 -16.99
C SER A 209 -19.79 -23.50 -16.18
N THR A 210 -19.11 -22.41 -16.54
CA THR A 210 -18.35 -21.66 -15.55
C THR A 210 -19.36 -21.02 -14.60
N PRO A 211 -19.31 -21.26 -13.28
CA PRO A 211 -20.15 -20.49 -12.36
C PRO A 211 -19.83 -19.02 -12.57
N ASN A 212 -20.86 -18.23 -12.90
CA ASN A 212 -20.70 -16.80 -13.11
C ASN A 212 -20.18 -16.18 -11.81
N VAL A 213 -18.91 -15.73 -11.78
CA VAL A 213 -18.26 -15.15 -10.59
C VAL A 213 -19.13 -14.07 -9.95
N LEU A 214 -19.87 -13.31 -10.76
CA LEU A 214 -20.83 -12.31 -10.30
C LEU A 214 -21.92 -12.91 -9.39
N SER A 215 -22.49 -14.07 -9.72
CA SER A 215 -23.56 -14.67 -8.91
C SER A 215 -23.03 -15.19 -7.57
N GLU A 216 -21.79 -15.66 -7.52
CA GLU A 216 -21.14 -16.09 -6.28
C GLU A 216 -20.81 -14.89 -5.38
N VAL A 217 -20.26 -13.82 -5.95
CA VAL A 217 -20.02 -12.55 -5.24
C VAL A 217 -21.33 -11.99 -4.67
N MET A 218 -22.39 -11.97 -5.47
CA MET A 218 -23.71 -11.53 -5.02
C MET A 218 -24.24 -12.39 -3.86
N GLY A 219 -24.10 -13.72 -3.95
CA GLY A 219 -24.54 -14.62 -2.89
C GLY A 219 -23.80 -14.41 -1.56
N ARG A 220 -22.52 -14.06 -1.60
CA ARG A 220 -21.72 -13.71 -0.42
C ARG A 220 -22.13 -12.35 0.17
N LEU A 221 -22.49 -11.39 -0.68
CA LEU A 221 -22.91 -10.04 -0.28
C LEU A 221 -24.37 -9.94 0.21
N ASP A 222 -25.22 -10.92 -0.08
CA ASP A 222 -26.63 -10.92 0.33
C ASP A 222 -26.78 -10.75 1.86
N SER A 223 -25.88 -11.36 2.63
CA SER A 223 -25.85 -11.24 4.09
C SER A 223 -25.42 -9.83 4.54
N ALA A 224 -24.53 -9.18 3.79
CA ALA A 224 -24.11 -7.81 4.06
C ALA A 224 -25.25 -6.82 3.79
N LYS A 225 -25.94 -6.94 2.65
CA LYS A 225 -27.06 -6.06 2.27
C LYS A 225 -28.24 -6.13 3.25
N LYS A 226 -28.52 -7.31 3.81
CA LYS A 226 -29.61 -7.48 4.79
C LYS A 226 -29.35 -6.73 6.09
N ASN A 227 -28.08 -6.59 6.48
CA ASN A 227 -27.69 -6.10 7.80
C ASN A 227 -27.04 -4.71 7.78
N CYS A 228 -26.70 -4.17 6.61
CA CYS A 228 -26.06 -2.86 6.46
C CYS A 228 -26.92 -1.67 6.95
N ALA A 229 -28.26 -1.80 6.94
CA ALA A 229 -29.18 -0.69 7.21
C ALA A 229 -29.14 -0.18 8.67
N ASN A 230 -28.63 -0.96 9.62
CA ASN A 230 -28.50 -0.60 11.04
C ASN A 230 -27.07 -0.82 11.55
N HIS A 231 -26.07 -0.79 10.67
CA HIS A 231 -24.71 -1.12 11.03
C HIS A 231 -23.98 0.13 11.56
N GLU A 232 -23.49 0.09 12.80
CA GLU A 232 -22.59 1.12 13.34
C GLU A 232 -21.17 0.91 12.81
N SER A 233 -20.37 1.97 12.67
CA SER A 233 -18.98 1.82 12.21
C SER A 233 -18.19 0.89 13.13
N LEU A 234 -17.50 -0.09 12.54
CA LEU A 234 -16.61 -1.00 13.27
C LEU A 234 -15.39 -0.24 13.78
N ASN A 235 -14.91 -0.66 14.94
CA ASN A 235 -13.68 -0.14 15.50
C ASN A 235 -12.47 -0.76 14.78
N VAL A 236 -11.63 0.10 14.21
CA VAL A 236 -10.39 -0.29 13.54
C VAL A 236 -9.28 -0.38 14.58
N VAL A 237 -8.68 -1.55 14.74
CA VAL A 237 -7.64 -1.80 15.74
C VAL A 237 -6.26 -1.59 15.12
N GLU A 238 -5.61 -0.50 15.49
CA GLU A 238 -4.23 -0.23 15.10
C GLU A 238 -3.23 -0.95 16.03
N PHE A 239 -2.20 -1.56 15.45
CA PHE A 239 -1.22 -2.33 16.22
C PHE A 239 -0.34 -1.44 17.10
N GLU A 240 -0.72 -1.32 18.37
CA GLU A 240 0.15 -0.79 19.43
C GLU A 240 0.98 -1.91 20.10
N LYS A 241 2.31 -1.79 20.00
CA LYS A 241 3.31 -2.76 20.49
C LYS A 241 3.77 -2.48 21.94
N ASP A 242 3.59 -1.25 22.40
CA ASP A 242 4.09 -0.75 23.68
C ASP A 242 3.04 -0.86 24.81
N ASP A 243 1.79 -1.20 24.49
CA ASP A 243 0.72 -1.50 25.45
C ASP A 243 0.51 -3.01 25.59
N GLU A 244 0.82 -3.55 26.77
CA GLU A 244 0.64 -4.98 27.07
C GLU A 244 -0.80 -5.35 27.42
N SER A 245 -1.63 -4.34 27.70
CA SER A 245 -3.00 -4.56 28.14
C SER A 245 -3.95 -4.84 26.99
N ASN A 246 -3.63 -4.44 25.75
CA ASN A 246 -4.47 -4.53 24.56
C ASN A 246 -4.54 -5.94 23.92
N GLY A 247 -3.56 -6.82 24.19
CA GLY A 247 -3.51 -8.17 23.62
C GLY A 247 -2.99 -8.28 22.16
N HIS A 248 -2.50 -7.19 21.57
CA HIS A 248 -2.01 -7.17 20.18
C HIS A 248 -0.78 -8.06 19.99
N VAL A 249 0.24 -7.86 20.84
CA VAL A 249 1.46 -8.68 20.82
C VAL A 249 1.15 -10.14 21.16
N ALA A 250 0.17 -10.39 22.03
CA ALA A 250 -0.27 -11.74 22.39
C ALA A 250 -0.85 -12.48 21.17
N PHE A 251 -1.72 -11.83 20.40
CA PHE A 251 -2.25 -12.38 19.14
C PHE A 251 -1.14 -12.69 18.14
N VAL A 252 -0.28 -11.72 17.82
CA VAL A 252 0.79 -11.92 16.84
C VAL A 252 1.77 -13.01 17.30
N SER A 253 2.07 -13.07 18.60
CA SER A 253 2.94 -14.10 19.18
C SER A 253 2.32 -15.49 19.06
N ALA A 254 1.05 -15.65 19.43
CA ALA A 254 0.36 -16.93 19.34
C ALA A 254 0.21 -17.39 17.89
N ALA A 255 -0.22 -16.51 16.98
CA ALA A 255 -0.37 -16.81 15.56
C ALA A 255 0.97 -17.21 14.92
N SER A 256 2.03 -16.44 15.17
CA SER A 256 3.35 -16.69 14.61
C SER A 256 4.00 -17.96 15.17
N ASN A 257 3.80 -18.26 16.46
CA ASN A 257 4.33 -19.46 17.09
C ASN A 257 3.58 -20.72 16.65
N LEU A 258 2.26 -20.67 16.49
CA LEU A 258 1.49 -21.80 15.92
C LEU A 258 1.95 -22.10 14.49
N ARG A 259 2.08 -21.07 13.64
CA ARG A 259 2.61 -21.28 12.29
C ARG A 259 4.05 -21.78 12.32
N ALA A 260 4.89 -21.30 13.25
CA ALA A 260 6.26 -21.80 13.40
C ALA A 260 6.25 -23.30 13.73
N LEU A 261 5.39 -23.75 14.66
CA LEU A 261 5.23 -25.15 15.02
C LEU A 261 4.73 -26.01 13.85
N CYS A 262 3.82 -25.50 13.00
CA CYS A 262 3.42 -26.19 11.77
C CYS A 262 4.65 -26.52 10.90
N TYR A 263 5.63 -25.63 10.78
CA TYR A 263 6.82 -25.85 9.94
C TYR A 263 8.06 -26.35 10.72
N GLY A 264 7.89 -26.85 11.94
CA GLY A 264 9.00 -27.34 12.78
C GLY A 264 10.06 -26.26 13.09
N ILE A 265 9.62 -25.00 13.18
CA ILE A 265 10.43 -23.85 13.57
C ILE A 265 10.22 -23.62 15.07
N ALA A 266 11.31 -23.34 15.80
CA ALA A 266 11.22 -23.09 17.23
C ALA A 266 10.40 -21.82 17.52
N PRO A 267 9.46 -21.86 18.48
CA PRO A 267 8.72 -20.68 18.88
C PRO A 267 9.64 -19.67 19.58
N VAL A 268 9.23 -18.41 19.58
CA VAL A 268 9.93 -17.29 20.24
C VAL A 268 9.06 -16.66 21.31
N ASP A 269 9.69 -15.95 22.23
CA ASP A 269 8.98 -15.22 23.28
C ASP A 269 8.28 -13.96 22.74
N ALA A 270 7.42 -13.37 23.58
CA ALA A 270 6.69 -12.16 23.22
C ALA A 270 7.62 -10.95 22.99
N MET A 271 8.81 -10.91 23.60
CA MET A 271 9.76 -9.80 23.44
C MET A 271 10.38 -9.80 22.03
N GLU A 272 10.80 -10.97 21.55
CA GLU A 272 11.34 -11.14 20.22
C GLU A 272 10.26 -10.93 19.16
N THR A 273 9.04 -11.42 19.39
CA THR A 273 7.88 -11.10 18.55
C THR A 273 7.63 -9.59 18.49
N ARG A 274 7.59 -8.89 19.64
CA ARG A 274 7.40 -7.43 19.72
C ARG A 274 8.48 -6.69 18.94
N ARG A 275 9.75 -7.11 19.08
CA ARG A 275 10.90 -6.51 18.38
C ARG A 275 10.74 -6.60 16.87
N VAL A 276 10.37 -7.77 16.36
CA VAL A 276 10.24 -8.01 14.91
C VAL A 276 8.95 -7.41 14.34
N ALA A 277 7.79 -7.70 14.95
CA ALA A 277 6.48 -7.24 14.47
C ALA A 277 6.33 -5.71 14.57
N GLY A 278 6.86 -5.11 15.64
CA GLY A 278 6.82 -3.67 15.85
C GLY A 278 7.94 -2.89 15.15
N ARG A 279 8.77 -3.57 14.33
CA ARG A 279 9.96 -3.01 13.66
C ARG A 279 10.80 -2.14 14.61
N ILE A 280 11.01 -2.62 15.84
CA ILE A 280 11.70 -1.84 16.87
C ILE A 280 13.14 -1.62 16.44
N VAL A 281 13.52 -0.36 16.26
CA VAL A 281 14.91 0.05 16.06
C VAL A 281 15.59 0.07 17.44
N PRO A 282 16.55 -0.82 17.71
CA PRO A 282 17.25 -0.82 18.99
C PRO A 282 17.99 0.51 19.18
N ALA A 283 17.75 1.18 20.30
CA ALA A 283 18.38 2.44 20.63
C ALA A 283 18.91 2.43 22.06
N MET A 284 20.07 3.05 22.26
CA MET A 284 20.63 3.31 23.58
C MET A 284 21.13 4.75 23.67
N ILE A 285 20.96 5.36 24.85
CA ILE A 285 21.38 6.73 25.12
C ILE A 285 22.87 6.96 24.84
N THR A 286 23.72 5.93 24.99
CA THR A 286 25.16 6.00 24.75
C THR A 286 25.48 6.33 23.29
N THR A 287 24.89 5.62 22.33
CA THR A 287 25.08 5.88 20.89
C THR A 287 24.47 7.23 20.51
N THR A 288 23.27 7.55 21.01
CA THR A 288 22.62 8.84 20.74
C THR A 288 23.47 10.01 21.22
N ALA A 289 23.94 9.99 22.48
CA ALA A 289 24.78 11.06 23.02
C ALA A 289 26.10 11.20 22.24
N PHE A 290 26.71 10.09 21.84
CA PHE A 290 27.95 10.09 21.07
C PHE A 290 27.76 10.71 19.67
N VAL A 291 26.73 10.28 18.93
CA VAL A 291 26.43 10.82 17.60
C VAL A 291 26.05 12.30 17.68
N SER A 292 25.22 12.70 18.66
CA SER A 292 24.86 14.11 18.85
C SER A 292 26.09 14.99 19.12
N ALA A 293 27.05 14.54 19.94
CA ALA A 293 28.27 15.28 20.20
C ALA A 293 29.10 15.48 18.92
N LEU A 294 29.23 14.45 18.07
CA LEU A 294 29.91 14.55 16.77
C LEU A 294 29.18 15.50 15.82
N SER A 295 27.85 15.44 15.76
CA SER A 295 27.05 16.38 14.95
C SER A 295 27.24 17.83 15.42
N CYS A 296 27.27 18.10 16.72
CA CYS A 296 27.57 19.43 17.26
C CYS A 296 28.98 19.92 16.86
N MET A 297 29.97 19.02 16.80
CA MET A 297 31.31 19.38 16.32
C MET A 297 31.30 19.77 14.84
N GLU A 298 30.60 19.03 13.97
CA GLU A 298 30.48 19.37 12.54
C GLU A 298 29.71 20.69 12.34
N LEU A 299 28.68 20.95 13.16
CA LEU A 299 27.95 22.23 13.14
C LEU A 299 28.88 23.42 13.42
N LEU A 300 29.79 23.30 14.40
CA LEU A 300 30.77 24.36 14.68
C LEU A 300 31.68 24.62 13.49
N LYS A 301 32.12 23.56 12.79
CA LYS A 301 32.94 23.69 11.58
C LYS A 301 32.20 24.42 10.46
N MET A 302 30.91 24.13 10.29
CA MET A 302 30.06 24.83 9.32
C MET A 302 29.93 26.32 9.65
N LEU A 303 29.68 26.67 10.93
CA LEU A 303 29.58 28.06 11.36
C LEU A 303 30.89 28.84 11.21
N MET A 304 32.02 28.16 11.31
CA MET A 304 33.35 28.74 11.06
C MET A 304 33.69 28.88 9.58
N GLY A 305 32.89 28.32 8.67
CA GLY A 305 33.15 28.33 7.23
C GLY A 305 34.38 27.52 6.83
N LEU A 306 34.65 26.41 7.52
CA LEU A 306 35.79 25.55 7.20
C LEU A 306 35.62 24.85 5.84
N PRO A 307 36.73 24.56 5.12
CA PRO A 307 36.66 23.87 3.84
C PRO A 307 36.22 22.42 4.00
N LEU A 308 35.64 21.84 2.93
CA LEU A 308 35.12 20.47 2.89
C LEU A 308 36.08 19.41 3.46
N ARG A 309 37.37 19.55 3.18
CA ARG A 309 38.44 18.63 3.66
C ARG A 309 38.57 18.55 5.18
N ASP A 310 38.03 19.49 5.94
CA ASP A 310 38.08 19.54 7.41
C ASP A 310 36.82 18.94 8.05
N HIS A 311 35.78 18.71 7.26
CA HIS A 311 34.58 17.99 7.66
C HIS A 311 34.80 16.49 7.71
N ARG A 312 34.03 15.78 8.55
CA ARG A 312 34.12 14.32 8.67
C ARG A 312 32.74 13.69 8.72
N ASN A 313 32.54 12.66 7.89
CA ASN A 313 31.51 11.66 8.13
C ASN A 313 32.03 10.69 9.18
N ALA A 314 31.17 10.29 10.12
CA ALA A 314 31.53 9.40 11.22
C ALA A 314 30.73 8.10 11.16
N PHE A 315 31.43 6.96 11.18
CA PHE A 315 30.86 5.63 11.26
C PHE A 315 31.30 5.00 12.57
N VAL A 316 30.34 4.57 13.39
CA VAL A 316 30.59 4.20 14.78
C VAL A 316 29.91 2.88 15.09
N ASN A 317 30.62 1.98 15.75
CA ASN A 317 30.05 0.79 16.37
C ASN A 317 30.64 0.63 17.79
N LEU A 318 29.87 1.05 18.79
CA LEU A 318 30.29 1.03 20.20
C LEU A 318 30.39 -0.38 20.79
N ALA A 319 29.81 -1.40 20.16
CA ALA A 319 29.95 -2.79 20.59
C ALA A 319 31.34 -3.35 20.30
N LEU A 320 31.98 -2.90 19.21
CA LEU A 320 33.35 -3.29 18.80
C LEU A 320 34.41 -2.22 19.11
N PRO A 321 34.10 -1.24 19.98
CA PRO A 321 34.71 0.10 19.99
C PRO A 321 35.30 0.61 18.65
N PHE A 322 34.55 0.49 17.56
CA PHE A 322 35.01 0.91 16.23
C PHE A 322 34.58 2.35 15.92
N PHE A 323 35.52 3.15 15.43
CA PHE A 323 35.31 4.51 14.96
C PHE A 323 36.06 4.71 13.64
N ALA A 324 35.35 5.10 12.59
CA ALA A 324 35.92 5.47 11.32
C ALA A 324 35.42 6.84 10.90
N PHE A 325 36.34 7.68 10.45
CA PHE A 325 36.04 9.01 9.95
C PHE A 325 36.52 9.13 8.51
N THR A 326 35.64 9.56 7.62
CA THR A 326 35.98 9.82 6.22
C THR A 326 35.73 11.28 5.89
N ALA A 327 36.52 11.84 4.97
CA ALA A 327 36.18 13.13 4.41
C ALA A 327 34.91 12.97 3.55
N PRO A 328 33.95 13.91 3.63
CA PRO A 328 32.85 13.94 2.69
C PRO A 328 33.36 14.07 1.25
N LEU A 329 32.64 13.46 0.32
CA LEU A 329 32.94 13.60 -1.10
C LEU A 329 32.51 14.98 -1.59
N PRO A 330 33.25 15.58 -2.54
CA PRO A 330 32.77 16.75 -3.26
C PRO A 330 31.48 16.40 -4.01
N ALA A 331 30.66 17.40 -4.30
CA ALA A 331 29.49 17.21 -5.14
C ALA A 331 29.92 16.73 -6.53
N GLU A 332 29.16 15.80 -7.10
CA GLU A 332 29.40 15.31 -8.45
C GLU A 332 29.20 16.44 -9.46
N GLU A 333 30.15 16.57 -10.37
CA GLU A 333 30.11 17.53 -11.47
C GLU A 333 29.49 16.84 -12.68
N MET A 334 28.36 17.38 -13.13
CA MET A 334 27.66 16.99 -14.35
C MET A 334 28.12 17.89 -15.50
N ALA A 335 28.30 17.30 -16.67
CA ALA A 335 28.72 18.00 -17.87
C ALA A 335 27.57 18.85 -18.42
N GLY A 336 27.84 20.12 -18.66
CA GLY A 336 26.91 21.05 -19.26
C GLY A 336 27.42 21.66 -20.55
N LEU A 337 26.56 22.48 -21.13
CA LEU A 337 26.79 23.14 -22.41
C LEU A 337 28.09 23.97 -22.38
N ASN A 338 28.80 24.01 -23.52
CA ASN A 338 30.02 24.80 -23.72
C ASN A 338 31.16 24.45 -22.74
N GLY A 339 31.20 23.21 -22.26
CA GLY A 339 32.20 22.75 -21.30
C GLY A 339 32.02 23.32 -19.89
N GLN A 340 30.84 23.90 -19.59
CA GLN A 340 30.47 24.24 -18.21
C GLN A 340 30.20 22.95 -17.42
N THR A 341 30.40 23.00 -16.12
CA THR A 341 30.05 21.92 -15.21
C THR A 341 29.12 22.44 -14.13
N TYR A 342 28.16 21.63 -13.75
CA TYR A 342 27.21 21.96 -12.69
C TYR A 342 27.11 20.82 -11.67
N THR A 343 26.65 21.15 -10.49
CA THR A 343 26.46 20.22 -9.37
C THR A 343 24.99 20.20 -8.96
N LEU A 344 24.63 19.28 -8.07
CA LEU A 344 23.28 19.21 -7.49
C LEU A 344 22.83 20.50 -6.76
N TRP A 345 23.77 21.41 -6.45
CA TRP A 345 23.50 22.66 -5.76
C TRP A 345 23.20 23.83 -6.71
N ASP A 346 23.54 23.68 -7.98
CA ASP A 346 23.37 24.73 -8.99
C ASP A 346 21.92 24.81 -9.46
N ARG A 347 21.45 26.04 -9.72
CA ARG A 347 20.07 26.30 -10.16
C ARG A 347 20.03 27.51 -11.08
N ILE A 348 19.25 27.43 -12.15
CA ILE A 348 19.00 28.56 -13.04
C ILE A 348 17.74 29.29 -12.56
N VAL A 349 17.92 30.44 -11.90
CA VAL A 349 16.78 31.19 -11.36
C VAL A 349 16.22 32.18 -12.38
N VAL A 350 15.01 31.97 -12.86
CA VAL A 350 14.26 32.87 -13.73
C VAL A 350 13.20 33.59 -12.90
N LYS A 351 13.14 34.93 -12.99
CA LYS A 351 12.12 35.72 -12.28
C LYS A 351 11.07 36.26 -13.23
N GLU A 352 9.81 36.13 -12.86
CA GLU A 352 8.71 36.85 -13.48
C GLU A 352 8.91 38.36 -13.31
N GLY A 353 8.56 39.12 -14.35
CA GLY A 353 8.71 40.56 -14.32
C GLY A 353 7.48 41.19 -13.67
N LYS A 354 7.66 42.15 -12.75
CA LYS A 354 6.57 42.94 -12.13
C LYS A 354 5.66 43.72 -13.11
N LYS A 355 5.91 43.64 -14.41
CA LYS A 355 5.10 44.22 -15.49
C LYS A 355 4.42 43.10 -16.27
N GLY A 356 3.53 42.35 -15.63
CA GLY A 356 2.52 41.60 -16.36
C GLY A 356 1.72 42.62 -17.19
N LYS A 357 1.64 42.43 -18.51
CA LYS A 357 0.57 43.07 -19.26
C LYS A 357 -0.71 42.52 -18.63
N THR A 358 -1.60 43.39 -18.17
CA THR A 358 -3.00 43.01 -18.02
C THR A 358 -3.43 42.41 -19.35
N LEU A 359 -3.83 41.15 -19.33
CA LEU A 359 -4.61 40.58 -20.43
C LEU A 359 -5.95 41.34 -20.47
N ASP A 360 -6.65 41.32 -21.60
CA ASP A 360 -7.89 42.11 -21.80
C ASP A 360 -8.99 41.76 -20.75
N ASP A 361 -8.85 40.64 -20.05
CA ASP A 361 -9.74 40.17 -18.98
C ASP A 361 -9.31 40.53 -17.54
N GLY A 362 -8.26 41.34 -17.37
CA GLY A 362 -7.87 41.86 -16.05
C GLY A 362 -7.02 40.93 -15.18
N GLU A 363 -6.63 39.75 -15.68
CA GLU A 363 -5.66 38.87 -15.00
C GLU A 363 -4.20 39.35 -15.20
N VAL A 364 -3.39 39.18 -14.16
CA VAL A 364 -1.95 39.47 -14.19
C VAL A 364 -1.27 38.38 -14.99
N GLY A 365 -0.99 38.63 -16.27
CA GLY A 365 -0.36 37.63 -17.14
C GLY A 365 1.03 37.23 -16.63
N GLY A 366 1.20 35.93 -16.33
CA GLY A 366 2.46 35.31 -15.94
C GLY A 366 3.52 35.30 -17.06
N MET A 367 4.70 34.73 -16.80
CA MET A 367 5.72 34.61 -17.84
C MET A 367 5.26 33.67 -18.95
N THR A 368 5.22 34.18 -20.18
CA THR A 368 4.91 33.35 -21.36
C THR A 368 6.05 32.36 -21.65
N LEU A 369 5.71 31.19 -22.19
CA LEU A 369 6.69 30.15 -22.52
C LEU A 369 7.80 30.67 -23.45
N LYS A 370 7.46 31.47 -24.47
CA LYS A 370 8.43 32.12 -25.38
C LYS A 370 9.44 33.00 -24.63
N LYS A 371 8.99 33.74 -23.60
CA LYS A 371 9.88 34.57 -22.78
C LYS A 371 10.70 33.73 -21.81
N PHE A 372 10.14 32.64 -21.29
CA PHE A 372 10.83 31.69 -20.44
C PHE A 372 11.98 31.03 -21.22
N ILE A 373 11.69 30.40 -22.35
CA ILE A 373 12.67 29.76 -23.24
C ILE A 373 13.80 30.73 -23.58
N LYS A 374 13.48 31.95 -24.02
CA LYS A 374 14.48 32.97 -24.35
C LYS A 374 15.35 33.37 -23.14
N LYS A 375 14.78 33.44 -21.93
CA LYS A 375 15.53 33.79 -20.72
C LYS A 375 16.42 32.64 -20.26
N VAL A 376 15.95 31.40 -20.36
CA VAL A 376 16.69 30.20 -19.99
C VAL A 376 17.84 29.98 -20.95
N SER A 377 17.58 29.96 -22.27
CA SER A 377 18.61 29.84 -23.30
C SER A 377 19.70 30.91 -23.13
N ARG A 378 19.33 32.18 -22.92
CA ARG A 378 20.32 33.25 -22.66
C ARG A 378 21.13 33.04 -21.37
N LYS A 379 20.54 32.44 -20.34
CA LYS A 379 21.24 32.17 -19.07
C LYS A 379 22.12 30.93 -19.16
N ALA A 380 21.71 29.93 -19.91
CA ALA A 380 22.47 28.72 -20.19
C ALA A 380 23.69 29.02 -21.08
N ALA A 381 23.53 29.91 -22.07
CA ALA A 381 24.59 30.34 -22.98
C ALA A 381 25.80 30.99 -22.28
N GLY A 382 25.55 31.76 -21.22
CA GLY A 382 26.59 32.60 -20.62
C GLY A 382 27.15 33.62 -21.62
N ASP A 383 28.43 33.48 -21.97
CA ASP A 383 29.15 34.29 -22.97
C ASP A 383 29.22 33.60 -24.37
N GLY A 384 28.68 32.39 -24.51
CA GLY A 384 28.67 31.60 -25.76
C GLY A 384 27.42 31.82 -26.62
N GLU A 385 27.26 30.97 -27.63
CA GLU A 385 26.03 30.96 -28.45
C GLU A 385 24.82 30.48 -27.65
N THR A 386 23.64 30.98 -28.02
CA THR A 386 22.39 30.62 -27.35
C THR A 386 21.95 29.23 -27.79
N PRO A 387 21.91 28.24 -26.89
CA PRO A 387 21.45 26.90 -27.25
C PRO A 387 19.97 26.92 -27.60
N GLU A 388 19.57 25.93 -28.39
CA GLU A 388 18.17 25.65 -28.65
C GLU A 388 17.60 24.81 -27.49
N ILE A 389 16.40 25.13 -27.02
CA ILE A 389 15.76 24.34 -25.97
C ILE A 389 15.03 23.19 -26.65
N SER A 390 15.47 21.97 -26.41
CA SER A 390 14.84 20.74 -26.93
C SER A 390 13.52 20.48 -26.20
N THR A 391 13.54 20.40 -24.86
CA THR A 391 12.34 20.11 -24.06
C THR A 391 12.28 20.90 -22.76
N VAL A 392 11.05 21.13 -22.26
CA VAL A 392 10.75 21.65 -20.91
C VAL A 392 9.70 20.75 -20.26
N SER A 393 9.98 20.29 -19.05
CA SER A 393 9.06 19.45 -18.28
C SER A 393 8.93 19.92 -16.82
N TYR A 394 7.82 19.55 -16.22
CA TYR A 394 7.52 19.70 -14.80
C TYR A 394 7.23 18.33 -14.21
N GLY A 395 8.21 17.77 -13.48
CA GLY A 395 8.12 16.39 -13.02
C GLY A 395 7.93 15.42 -14.21
N PRO A 396 6.89 14.57 -14.22
CA PRO A 396 6.61 13.68 -15.34
C PRO A 396 5.95 14.37 -16.54
N TYR A 397 5.44 15.60 -16.37
CA TYR A 397 4.64 16.27 -17.41
C TYR A 397 5.52 17.07 -18.36
N MET A 398 5.50 16.75 -19.65
CA MET A 398 6.15 17.54 -20.68
C MET A 398 5.27 18.74 -21.05
N ILE A 399 5.85 19.94 -21.04
CA ILE A 399 5.15 21.20 -21.30
C ILE A 399 5.52 21.76 -22.67
N TYR A 400 6.73 21.46 -23.13
CA TYR A 400 7.24 21.91 -24.41
C TYR A 400 8.26 20.94 -24.97
N ALA A 401 8.21 20.74 -26.29
CA ALA A 401 9.21 20.07 -27.08
C ALA A 401 9.34 20.81 -28.41
N ASN A 402 10.57 21.13 -28.81
CA ASN A 402 10.83 21.99 -29.98
C ASN A 402 10.29 21.38 -31.28
N PHE A 403 10.40 20.06 -31.44
CA PHE A 403 9.92 19.36 -32.64
C PHE A 403 8.39 19.39 -32.80
N LEU A 404 7.63 19.56 -31.71
CA LEU A 404 6.17 19.69 -31.73
C LEU A 404 5.73 21.15 -31.80
N HIS A 405 6.40 22.03 -31.05
CA HIS A 405 5.86 23.35 -30.71
C HIS A 405 6.75 24.53 -31.13
N GLY A 406 7.83 24.28 -31.89
CA GLY A 406 8.79 25.31 -32.31
C GLY A 406 8.16 26.48 -33.08
N ASP A 407 7.15 26.18 -33.91
CA ASP A 407 6.42 27.15 -34.73
C ASP A 407 5.00 27.46 -34.19
N ASP A 408 4.62 26.89 -33.04
CA ASP A 408 3.29 27.03 -32.46
C ASP A 408 3.20 28.29 -31.59
N ASP A 409 2.86 29.42 -32.22
CA ASP A 409 2.65 30.69 -31.52
C ASP A 409 1.46 30.66 -30.54
N GLU A 410 0.56 29.67 -30.60
CA GLU A 410 -0.53 29.53 -29.64
C GLU A 410 0.02 29.06 -28.29
N ILE A 411 0.79 27.97 -28.27
CA ILE A 411 1.42 27.44 -27.05
C ILE A 411 2.52 28.38 -26.54
N LEU A 412 3.35 28.92 -27.43
CA LEU A 412 4.49 29.78 -27.05
C LEU A 412 4.06 31.08 -26.34
N ASN A 413 2.86 31.60 -26.63
CA ASN A 413 2.37 32.83 -26.01
C ASN A 413 1.59 32.61 -24.70
N ARG A 414 1.31 31.36 -24.32
CA ARG A 414 0.62 31.03 -23.06
C ARG A 414 1.55 31.13 -21.84
N PRO A 415 1.01 31.46 -20.65
CA PRO A 415 1.78 31.46 -19.40
C PRO A 415 2.28 30.05 -19.05
N VAL A 416 3.52 29.94 -18.57
CA VAL A 416 4.12 28.64 -18.18
C VAL A 416 3.28 27.93 -17.12
N LEU A 417 2.73 28.66 -16.15
CA LEU A 417 1.89 28.07 -15.10
C LEU A 417 0.61 27.42 -15.66
N ASP A 418 -0.02 28.02 -16.66
CA ASP A 418 -1.25 27.50 -17.25
C ASP A 418 -0.98 26.23 -18.04
N LEU A 419 0.14 26.18 -18.76
CA LEU A 419 0.57 24.98 -19.47
C LEU A 419 0.93 23.84 -18.51
N VAL A 420 1.54 24.15 -17.35
CA VAL A 420 1.78 23.14 -16.30
C VAL A 420 0.45 22.58 -15.78
N LYS A 421 -0.52 23.45 -15.48
CA LYS A 421 -1.85 23.02 -15.00
C LYS A 421 -2.54 22.15 -16.03
N GLU A 422 -2.54 22.56 -17.29
CA GLU A 422 -3.13 21.82 -18.40
C GLU A 422 -2.51 20.43 -18.53
N ALA A 423 -1.17 20.35 -18.55
CA ALA A 423 -0.46 19.07 -18.67
C ALA A 423 -0.73 18.12 -17.51
N ILE A 424 -0.95 18.64 -16.29
CA ILE A 424 -1.38 17.82 -15.15
C ILE A 424 -2.83 17.35 -15.35
N THR A 425 -3.70 18.21 -15.89
CA THR A 425 -5.12 17.89 -16.05
C THR A 425 -5.45 17.02 -17.25
N SER A 426 -4.63 17.04 -18.31
CA SER A 426 -4.87 16.25 -19.53
C SER A 426 -4.49 14.77 -19.36
N GLY A 427 -3.61 14.44 -18.41
CA GLY A 427 -3.14 13.06 -18.20
C GLY A 427 -2.35 12.49 -19.39
N ASP A 428 -1.80 11.28 -19.23
CA ASP A 428 -0.92 10.60 -20.20
C ASP A 428 -1.59 10.23 -21.54
N ASP A 429 -2.91 10.41 -21.69
CA ASP A 429 -3.68 9.84 -22.80
C ASP A 429 -3.54 10.62 -24.13
N GLU A 430 -3.31 11.95 -24.11
CA GLU A 430 -3.21 12.72 -25.36
C GLU A 430 -1.81 12.69 -25.99
N MET A 431 -0.75 12.39 -25.23
CA MET A 431 0.61 12.40 -25.80
C MET A 431 0.97 11.09 -26.53
N PHE A 432 0.31 9.98 -26.20
CA PHE A 432 0.55 8.70 -26.87
C PHE A 432 -0.07 8.66 -28.28
N ASP A 433 -1.19 9.36 -28.49
CA ASP A 433 -1.86 9.44 -29.80
C ASP A 433 -1.08 10.28 -30.83
N LEU A 434 -0.28 11.25 -30.38
CA LEU A 434 0.57 12.08 -31.27
C LEU A 434 1.78 11.33 -31.85
N MET A 435 2.15 10.18 -31.28
CA MET A 435 3.26 9.33 -31.76
C MET A 435 2.78 8.20 -32.70
N GLY A 436 1.47 8.04 -32.88
CA GLY A 436 0.84 7.04 -33.75
C GLY A 436 0.67 7.53 -35.19
N GLY A 437 1.76 7.54 -35.97
CA GLY A 437 1.71 7.82 -37.39
C GLY A 437 0.93 6.77 -38.21
N ASP A 438 -0.21 7.19 -38.76
CA ASP A 438 -0.79 6.88 -40.07
C ASP A 438 -0.72 5.42 -40.57
N TYR A 439 -1.78 4.64 -40.30
CA TYR A 439 -2.41 3.76 -41.30
C TYR A 439 -3.93 3.78 -41.08
N GLY A 440 -4.65 4.31 -42.05
CA GLY A 440 -6.08 4.58 -41.96
C GLY A 440 -7.00 3.36 -41.89
N ASP A 441 -8.22 3.60 -41.43
CA ASP A 441 -9.40 3.40 -42.25
C ASP A 441 -10.58 4.21 -41.68
N GLU A 442 -11.37 4.78 -42.59
CA GLU A 442 -12.57 5.55 -42.32
C GLU A 442 -13.65 4.67 -41.67
N GLN A 443 -14.05 4.99 -40.44
CA GLN A 443 -15.41 4.79 -39.98
C GLN A 443 -15.71 5.72 -38.80
N GLY A 444 -16.61 6.68 -39.04
CA GLY A 444 -17.12 7.56 -38.01
C GLY A 444 -18.02 6.79 -37.06
N ASP A 445 -17.69 6.85 -35.78
CA ASP A 445 -18.64 6.74 -34.68
C ASP A 445 -18.34 7.87 -33.69
N ASP A 446 -19.38 8.68 -33.47
CA ASP A 446 -19.44 9.80 -32.55
C ASP A 446 -19.49 9.25 -31.11
N VAL A 447 -18.32 8.92 -30.55
CA VAL A 447 -18.16 8.56 -29.14
C VAL A 447 -17.85 9.84 -28.38
N GLY A 448 -18.87 10.39 -27.72
CA GLY A 448 -18.69 11.48 -26.76
C GLY A 448 -17.71 11.06 -25.67
N GLY A 449 -16.51 11.66 -25.70
CA GLY A 449 -15.46 11.44 -24.71
C GLY A 449 -15.99 11.79 -23.32
N ALA A 450 -16.03 10.78 -22.44
CA ALA A 450 -16.14 11.00 -21.02
C ALA A 450 -14.86 11.73 -20.59
N ALA A 451 -14.98 12.95 -20.07
CA ALA A 451 -13.87 13.66 -19.47
C ALA A 451 -13.25 12.76 -18.38
N ALA A 452 -11.99 12.37 -18.55
CA ALA A 452 -11.28 11.57 -17.56
C ALA A 452 -11.37 12.29 -16.20
N GLU A 453 -11.94 11.63 -15.20
CA GLU A 453 -12.01 12.18 -13.84
C GLU A 453 -10.58 12.31 -13.30
N LEU A 454 -10.17 13.53 -13.00
CA LEU A 454 -8.85 13.82 -12.41
C LEU A 454 -8.67 13.03 -11.12
N THR A 455 -7.48 12.43 -10.95
CA THR A 455 -7.13 11.78 -9.69
C THR A 455 -7.07 12.80 -8.55
N SER A 456 -7.31 12.36 -7.31
CA SER A 456 -7.22 13.22 -6.13
C SER A 456 -5.85 13.89 -5.97
N GLU A 457 -4.78 13.20 -6.40
CA GLU A 457 -3.41 13.71 -6.40
C GLU A 457 -3.21 14.83 -7.42
N GLN A 458 -3.73 14.70 -8.64
CA GLN A 458 -3.68 15.76 -9.66
C GLN A 458 -4.44 17.01 -9.20
N ILE A 459 -5.60 16.84 -8.56
CA ILE A 459 -6.38 17.95 -8.02
C ILE A 459 -5.61 18.66 -6.90
N GLU A 460 -4.94 17.92 -6.01
CA GLU A 460 -4.14 18.51 -4.93
C GLU A 460 -2.93 19.29 -5.49
N GLU A 461 -2.21 18.72 -6.46
CA GLU A 461 -1.04 19.36 -7.06
C GLU A 461 -1.42 20.64 -7.83
N VAL A 462 -2.53 20.64 -8.58
CA VAL A 462 -3.05 21.85 -9.26
C VAL A 462 -3.44 22.94 -8.26
N ASN A 463 -4.05 22.57 -7.13
CA ASN A 463 -4.40 23.52 -6.08
C ASN A 463 -3.18 24.08 -5.34
N ASP A 464 -2.15 23.26 -5.14
CA ASP A 464 -0.91 23.69 -4.48
C ASP A 464 -0.06 24.57 -5.40
N LEU A 465 -0.10 24.33 -6.72
CA LEU A 465 0.61 25.13 -7.71
C LEU A 465 0.34 26.61 -7.56
N ASP A 466 -0.90 27.06 -7.31
CA ASP A 466 -1.22 28.48 -7.12
C ASP A 466 -0.63 29.08 -5.84
N ARG A 467 -0.42 28.26 -4.80
CA ARG A 467 0.17 28.70 -3.53
C ARG A 467 1.69 28.77 -3.58
N ARG A 468 2.33 28.01 -4.46
CA ARG A 468 3.80 28.01 -4.61
C ARG A 468 4.32 29.34 -5.13
N SER A 469 5.37 29.84 -4.50
CA SER A 469 6.08 31.07 -4.90
C SER A 469 7.07 30.85 -6.06
N PHE A 470 7.36 29.60 -6.39
CA PHE A 470 8.22 29.23 -7.51
C PHE A 470 7.84 27.86 -8.09
N LEU A 471 8.33 27.58 -9.29
CA LEU A 471 8.26 26.30 -9.99
C LEU A 471 9.68 25.87 -10.32
N ASP A 472 10.04 24.60 -10.09
CA ASP A 472 11.29 24.03 -10.56
C ASP A 472 10.98 23.19 -11.81
N LEU A 473 11.66 23.48 -12.92
CA LEU A 473 11.45 22.88 -14.23
C LEU A 473 12.73 22.18 -14.69
N SER A 474 12.57 21.03 -15.34
CA SER A 474 13.67 20.34 -16.04
C SER A 474 13.70 20.84 -17.49
N VAL A 475 14.90 21.17 -17.97
CA VAL A 475 15.08 21.75 -19.31
C VAL A 475 16.25 21.04 -19.98
N ILE A 476 15.99 20.48 -21.15
CA ILE A 476 17.01 19.88 -22.03
C ILE A 476 17.29 20.86 -23.15
N VAL A 477 18.57 21.08 -23.43
CA VAL A 477 19.04 21.92 -24.53
C VAL A 477 19.82 21.09 -25.53
N GLU A 478 19.74 21.48 -26.79
CA GLU A 478 20.54 20.92 -27.87
C GLU A 478 21.59 21.95 -28.30
N ASP A 479 22.84 21.49 -28.42
CA ASP A 479 23.92 22.28 -29.00
C ASP A 479 23.80 22.29 -30.52
N ILE A 480 23.65 23.47 -31.12
CA ILE A 480 23.39 23.65 -32.55
C ILE A 480 24.61 23.23 -33.40
N GLU A 481 25.83 23.28 -32.86
CA GLU A 481 27.04 22.91 -33.59
C GLU A 481 27.30 21.40 -33.58
N THR A 482 26.99 20.73 -32.47
CA THR A 482 27.32 19.31 -32.25
C THR A 482 26.12 18.37 -32.35
N GLY A 483 24.90 18.88 -32.17
CA GLY A 483 23.67 18.11 -32.04
C GLY A 483 23.59 17.29 -30.75
N GLU A 484 24.47 17.55 -29.77
CA GLU A 484 24.45 16.88 -28.48
C GLU A 484 23.41 17.54 -27.54
N GLU A 485 22.64 16.71 -26.83
CA GLU A 485 21.69 17.17 -25.82
C GLU A 485 22.33 17.22 -24.44
N PHE A 486 22.07 18.31 -23.73
CA PHE A 486 22.52 18.53 -22.35
C PHE A 486 21.33 18.86 -21.46
N GLU A 487 21.24 18.22 -20.31
CA GLU A 487 20.29 18.61 -19.26
C GLU A 487 20.84 19.84 -18.52
N LEU A 488 20.04 20.89 -18.36
CA LEU A 488 20.43 22.03 -17.56
C LEU A 488 20.23 21.77 -16.06
N PRO A 489 20.95 22.48 -15.17
CA PRO A 489 20.59 22.52 -13.76
C PRO A 489 19.11 22.93 -13.59
N PRO A 490 18.42 22.45 -12.54
CA PRO A 490 17.01 22.75 -12.34
C PRO A 490 16.69 24.24 -12.50
N VAL A 491 15.71 24.53 -13.35
CA VAL A 491 15.35 25.90 -13.72
C VAL A 491 14.21 26.36 -12.82
N ARG A 492 14.54 27.24 -11.87
CA ARG A 492 13.57 27.80 -10.93
C ARG A 492 12.89 29.03 -11.50
N LEU A 493 11.62 28.94 -11.87
CA LEU A 493 10.76 30.07 -12.18
C LEU A 493 10.12 30.63 -10.90
N ILE A 494 10.56 31.82 -10.46
CA ILE A 494 9.96 32.55 -9.33
C ILE A 494 8.84 33.45 -9.87
N LYS A 495 7.63 33.27 -9.34
CA LYS A 495 6.43 34.04 -9.66
C LYS A 495 6.52 35.50 -9.21
#